data_AF-A0A929PKQ0-F1
#
_entry.id   AF-A0A929PKQ0-F1
#
_cell.length_a   1.000
_cell.length_b   1.000
_cell.length_c   1.000
_cell.angle_alpha   90.00
_cell.angle_beta   90.00
_cell.angle_gamma   90.00
#
_symmetry.space_group_name_H-M   'P 1'
#
loop_
_entity.id
_entity.type
_entity.pdbx_description
1 polymer ?
#
loop_
_entity_poly.entity_id
_entity_poly.type
_entity_poly.pdbx_seq_one_letter_code
_entity_poly.pdbx_strand_id
1 'polypeptide(L)'
;KNVVEIINIGSGKGISLKEIALNIAKQIGANENLLQFEVSPYRSDEIMYSVANIEKAKGILGWKPKTSLEEGIENMIRWYKKGEGV
;
A
#
# COMPACT_ATOMS: atom_id res chain seq x y z
N LYS A 1 25.57 24.09 13.65
CA LYS A 1 25.08 23.49 12.38
C LYS A 1 23.90 22.60 12.74
N ASN A 2 22.72 22.84 12.16
CA ASN A 2 21.61 21.90 12.32
C ASN A 2 21.89 20.67 11.48
N VAL A 3 21.79 19.49 12.08
CA VAL A 3 21.88 18.21 11.38
C VAL A 3 20.48 17.89 10.85
N VAL A 4 20.36 17.66 9.55
CA VAL A 4 19.10 17.29 8.89
C VAL A 4 19.26 15.90 8.32
N GLU A 5 18.27 15.04 8.56
CA GLU A 5 18.26 13.66 8.07
C GLU A 5 17.10 13.44 7.10
N ILE A 6 17.38 12.72 6.02
CA ILE A 6 16.36 12.22 5.11
C ILE A 6 15.92 10.85 5.61
N ILE A 7 14.62 10.69 5.84
CA ILE A 7 14.02 9.49 6.45
C ILE A 7 12.87 9.00 5.57
N ASN A 8 12.93 7.74 5.17
CA ASN A 8 11.84 7.08 4.45
C ASN A 8 10.74 6.65 5.42
N ILE A 9 9.48 6.89 5.04
CA ILE A 9 8.29 6.42 5.77
C ILE A 9 7.53 5.44 4.89
N GLY A 10 7.15 4.29 5.45
CA GLY A 10 6.41 3.25 4.73
C GLY A 10 6.39 1.93 5.49
N SER A 11 5.64 0.93 5.05
CA SER A 11 5.47 -0.31 5.83
C SER A 11 6.76 -1.15 6.01
N GLY A 12 7.76 -0.93 5.16
CA GLY A 12 8.93 -1.82 5.04
C GLY A 12 8.60 -3.19 4.44
N LYS A 13 7.38 -3.37 3.91
CA LYS A 13 6.88 -4.62 3.33
C LYS A 13 6.36 -4.36 1.93
N GLY A 14 6.84 -5.13 0.96
CA GLY A 14 6.30 -5.14 -0.40
C GLY A 14 5.05 -6.02 -0.48
N ILE A 15 4.17 -5.69 -1.43
CA ILE A 15 3.02 -6.51 -1.83
C ILE A 15 2.77 -6.29 -3.32
N SER A 16 2.31 -7.32 -4.03
CA SER A 16 1.97 -7.15 -5.44
C SER A 16 0.62 -6.43 -5.63
N LEU A 17 0.46 -5.74 -6.77
CA LEU A 17 -0.81 -5.13 -7.16
C LEU A 17 -1.95 -6.16 -7.22
N LYS A 18 -1.63 -7.38 -7.68
CA LYS A 18 -2.59 -8.48 -7.75
C LYS A 18 -3.12 -8.87 -6.37
N GLU A 19 -2.24 -9.01 -5.38
CA GLU A 19 -2.65 -9.33 -4.01
C GLU A 19 -3.50 -8.21 -3.39
N ILE A 20 -3.17 -6.94 -3.63
CA ILE A 20 -4.00 -5.81 -3.18
C ILE A 20 -5.41 -5.91 -3.80
N ALA A 21 -5.51 -6.11 -5.11
CA ALA A 21 -6.79 -6.16 -5.82
C ALA A 21 -7.67 -7.32 -5.33
N LEU A 22 -7.08 -8.51 -5.15
CA LEU A 22 -7.78 -9.67 -4.60
C LEU A 22 -8.24 -9.45 -3.15
N ASN A 23 -7.42 -8.80 -2.32
CA ASN A 23 -7.80 -8.47 -0.95
C ASN A 23 -9.02 -7.53 -0.92
N ILE A 24 -9.02 -6.49 -1.75
CA ILE A 24 -10.17 -5.58 -1.88
C ILE A 24 -11.42 -6.36 -2.33
N ALA A 25 -11.32 -7.16 -3.40
CA ALA A 25 -12.44 -7.95 -3.93
C ALA A 25 -13.05 -8.86 -2.85
N LYS A 26 -12.19 -9.56 -2.10
CA LYS A 26 -12.59 -10.39 -0.96
C LYS A 26 -13.33 -9.57 0.11
N GLN A 27 -12.79 -8.42 0.52
CA GLN A 27 -13.38 -7.60 1.59
C GLN A 27 -14.72 -6.96 1.20
N ILE A 28 -14.94 -6.65 -0.08
CA ILE A 28 -16.23 -6.13 -0.57
C ILE A 28 -17.21 -7.23 -0.98
N GLY A 29 -16.82 -8.50 -0.95
CA GLY A 29 -17.63 -9.63 -1.38
C GLY A 29 -17.86 -9.69 -2.89
N ALA A 30 -16.96 -9.11 -3.69
CA ALA A 30 -17.02 -9.16 -5.14
C ALA A 30 -16.46 -10.49 -5.68
N ASN A 31 -17.00 -10.93 -6.82
CA ASN A 31 -16.44 -12.07 -7.54
C ASN A 31 -15.06 -11.70 -8.12
N GLU A 32 -14.02 -12.45 -7.74
CA GLU A 32 -12.65 -12.23 -8.23
C GLU A 32 -12.53 -12.32 -9.76
N ASN A 33 -13.43 -13.05 -10.43
CA ASN A 33 -13.45 -13.14 -11.90
C ASN A 33 -13.77 -11.80 -12.59
N LEU A 34 -14.24 -10.80 -11.85
CA LEU A 34 -14.38 -9.42 -12.36
C LEU A 34 -13.02 -8.73 -12.53
N LEU A 35 -11.96 -9.24 -11.89
CA LEU A 35 -10.60 -8.75 -12.04
C LEU A 35 -9.94 -9.44 -13.23
N GLN A 36 -9.84 -8.72 -14.35
CA GLN A 36 -9.13 -9.19 -15.54
C GLN A 36 -7.67 -8.75 -15.48
N PHE A 37 -6.79 -9.69 -15.13
CA PHE A 37 -5.35 -9.46 -15.11
C PHE A 37 -4.77 -9.75 -16.49
N GLU A 38 -4.76 -8.74 -17.35
CA GLU A 38 -4.14 -8.83 -18.67
C GLU A 38 -2.66 -8.41 -18.62
N VAL A 39 -1.86 -9.05 -19.46
CA VAL A 39 -0.45 -8.69 -19.63
C VAL A 39 -0.35 -7.64 -20.73
N SER A 40 -0.28 -6.38 -20.32
CA SER A 40 0.16 -5.29 -21.19
C SER A 40 1.68 -5.10 -21.04
N PRO A 41 2.40 -4.64 -22.09
CA PRO A 41 3.75 -4.14 -21.90
C PRO A 41 3.79 -3.12 -20.77
N TYR A 42 4.79 -3.23 -19.90
CA TYR A 42 5.05 -2.23 -18.88
C TYR A 42 5.36 -0.89 -19.52
N ARG A 43 5.03 0.20 -18.81
CA ARG A 43 5.52 1.53 -19.20
C ARG A 43 7.04 1.53 -19.18
N SER A 44 7.66 2.34 -20.04
CA SER A 44 9.13 2.44 -20.13
C SER A 44 9.80 2.84 -18.81
N ASP A 45 9.06 3.50 -17.93
CA ASP A 45 9.45 4.03 -16.63
C ASP A 45 8.75 3.32 -15.45
N GLU A 46 8.17 2.13 -15.67
CA GLU A 46 7.47 1.39 -14.62
C GLU A 46 8.42 0.87 -13.53
N ILE A 47 8.06 1.11 -12.27
CA ILE A 47 8.85 0.64 -11.12
C ILE A 47 8.25 -0.68 -10.63
N MET A 48 8.89 -1.79 -11.00
CA MET A 48 8.40 -3.13 -10.66
C MET A 48 8.47 -3.47 -9.17
N TYR A 49 9.37 -2.83 -8.43
CA TYR A 49 9.55 -3.08 -7.01
C TYR A 49 9.92 -1.78 -6.28
N SER A 50 9.06 -1.36 -5.34
CA SER A 50 9.25 -0.16 -4.54
C SER A 50 8.89 -0.47 -3.08
N VAL A 51 9.92 -0.56 -2.22
CA VAL A 51 9.77 -0.83 -0.79
C VAL A 51 10.65 0.11 0.01
N ALA A 52 10.03 0.84 0.94
CA ALA A 52 10.74 1.78 1.80
C ALA A 52 11.64 1.04 2.80
N ASN A 53 12.95 1.30 2.77
CA ASN A 53 13.82 0.94 3.89
C ASN A 53 13.55 1.90 5.06
N ILE A 54 12.97 1.36 6.14
CA ILE A 54 12.52 2.14 7.31
C ILE A 54 13.43 2.04 8.53
N GLU A 55 14.65 1.55 8.39
CA GLU A 55 15.57 1.40 9.53
C GLU A 55 15.89 2.76 10.18
N LYS A 56 16.04 3.83 9.38
CA LYS A 56 16.20 5.20 9.91
C LYS A 56 14.98 5.67 10.70
N ALA A 57 13.77 5.40 10.20
CA ALA A 57 12.53 5.81 10.85
C ALA A 57 12.36 5.10 12.19
N LYS A 58 12.66 3.79 12.26
CA LYS A 58 12.66 3.02 13.50
C LYS A 58 13.69 3.54 14.50
N GLY A 59 14.93 3.73 14.07
CA GLY A 59 16.04 4.07 14.96
C GLY A 59 16.00 5.50 15.49
N ILE A 60 15.69 6.48 14.62
CA ILE A 60 15.76 7.91 14.97
C ILE A 60 14.44 8.40 15.56
N LEU A 61 13.31 8.01 14.96
CA LEU A 61 11.99 8.53 15.34
C LEU A 61 11.22 7.58 16.26
N GLY A 62 11.70 6.35 16.49
CA GLY A 62 10.90 5.29 17.12
C GLY A 62 9.68 4.90 16.27
N TRP A 63 9.68 5.26 14.99
CA TRP A 63 8.53 5.08 14.11
C TRP A 63 8.39 3.61 13.71
N LYS A 64 7.17 3.10 13.76
CA LYS A 64 6.80 1.79 13.21
C LYS A 64 5.40 1.85 12.62
N PRO A 65 5.12 1.16 11.50
CA PRO A 65 3.77 1.05 10.99
C PRO A 65 2.90 0.34 12.04
N LYS A 66 1.74 0.92 12.34
CA LYS A 66 0.80 0.37 13.35
C LYS A 66 -0.43 -0.29 12.72
N THR A 67 -0.79 0.15 11.53
CA THR A 67 -1.94 -0.35 10.76
C THR A 67 -1.44 -1.35 9.73
N SER A 68 -2.05 -2.54 9.68
CA SER A 68 -1.76 -3.51 8.62
C SER A 68 -2.35 -3.06 7.29
N LEU A 69 -1.93 -3.69 6.19
CA LEU A 69 -2.53 -3.39 4.90
C LEU A 69 -4.01 -3.81 4.87
N GLU A 70 -4.33 -4.96 5.46
CA GLU A 70 -5.69 -5.49 5.56
C GLU A 70 -6.61 -4.50 6.28
N GLU A 71 -6.18 -4.01 7.45
CA GLU A 71 -6.91 -3.02 8.25
C GLU A 71 -7.03 -1.69 7.51
N GLY A 72 -5.95 -1.26 6.83
CA GLY A 72 -5.97 -0.07 5.99
C GLY A 72 -6.99 -0.13 4.85
N ILE A 73 -7.05 -1.28 4.16
CA ILE A 73 -8.05 -1.54 3.11
C ILE A 73 -9.46 -1.53 3.69
N GLU A 74 -9.69 -2.16 4.84
CA GLU A 74 -11.00 -2.17 5.49
C GLU A 74 -11.47 -0.75 5.83
N ASN A 75 -10.59 0.05 6.42
CA ASN A 75 -10.86 1.44 6.77
C ASN A 75 -11.16 2.29 5.51
N MET A 76 -10.41 2.08 4.43
CA MET A 76 -10.63 2.74 3.14
C MET A 76 -11.99 2.37 2.54
N ILE A 77 -12.36 1.09 2.55
CA ILE A 77 -13.68 0.62 2.06
C ILE A 77 -14.80 1.26 2.89
N ARG A 78 -14.64 1.32 4.22
CA ARG A 78 -15.63 1.94 5.12
C ARG A 78 -15.80 3.43 4.81
N TRP A 79 -14.69 4.15 4.60
CA TRP A 79 -14.69 5.55 4.21
C TRP A 79 -15.39 5.78 2.87
N TYR A 80 -15.05 4.97 1.86
CA TYR A 80 -15.67 5.04 0.53
C TYR A 80 -17.19 4.81 0.58
N LYS A 81 -17.65 3.81 1.36
CA LYS A 81 -19.08 3.49 1.53
C LYS A 81 -19.89 4.60 2.21
N LYS A 82 -19.25 5.50 2.96
CA LYS A 82 -19.92 6.66 3.57
C LYS A 82 -20.16 7.81 2.59
N GLY A 83 -19.67 7.71 1.36
CA GLY A 83 -19.74 8.79 0.37
C GLY A 83 -18.74 9.92 0.64
N GLU A 84 -17.76 9.72 1.52
CA GLU A 84 -16.73 10.71 1.82
C GLU A 84 -15.60 10.74 0.75
N GLY A 85 -15.64 9.78 -0.20
CA GLY A 85 -14.65 9.62 -1.26
C GLY A 85 -15.12 9.96 -2.66
N VAL A 86 -16.25 10.66 -2.78
CA VAL A 86 -16.79 11.19 -4.05
C VAL A 86 -17.16 12.65 -3.87
#